data_AF-A0A8S8XLB0-F1
#
_entry.id   AF-A0A8S8XLB0-F1
#
_cell.length_a   1.000
_cell.length_b   1.000
_cell.length_c   1.000
_cell.angle_alpha   90.00
_cell.angle_beta   90.00
_cell.angle_gamma   90.00
#
_symmetry.space_group_name_H-M   'P 1'
#
loop_
_entity.id
_entity.type
_entity.pdbx_description
1 polymer ?
#
loop_
_entity_poly.entity_id
_entity_poly.type
_entity_poly.pdbx_seq_one_letter_code
_entity_poly.pdbx_strand_id
1 'polypeptide(L)'
;MLCQYDDVNSQSIIKEIKRNGCDEDSIVMRQVVGALLAPSATEDAKEIEIYLLYPVVAGSKGVYVVVDPMNEIVEGSENNNIMAVSEPLESPSPFLDVAGQIVGKTALPFVVILLTMSLLGVVYFVGKARREEVKKRIAEQSSLISVLDSED
;
A
#
# COMPACT_ATOMS: atom_id res chain seq x y z
N MET A 1 0.43 -9.92 -16.49
CA MET A 1 0.46 -8.98 -15.35
C MET A 1 1.04 -7.65 -15.80
N LEU A 2 0.80 -6.58 -15.05
CA LEU A 2 1.21 -5.23 -15.40
C LEU A 2 1.98 -4.62 -14.20
N CYS A 3 3.16 -4.09 -14.47
CA CYS A 3 4.10 -3.59 -13.46
C CYS A 3 4.52 -2.16 -13.77
N GLN A 4 4.70 -1.36 -12.74
CA GLN A 4 5.05 0.06 -12.83
C GLN A 4 6.34 0.35 -12.07
N TYR A 5 7.24 1.09 -12.70
CA TYR A 5 8.49 1.56 -12.12
C TYR A 5 8.69 3.05 -12.36
N ASP A 6 9.59 3.66 -11.60
CA ASP A 6 9.86 5.10 -11.67
C ASP A 6 10.67 5.52 -12.91
N ASP A 7 11.53 4.63 -13.42
CA ASP A 7 12.32 4.91 -14.62
C ASP A 7 11.63 4.38 -15.88
N VAL A 8 11.48 5.26 -16.87
CA VAL A 8 10.91 4.90 -18.17
C VAL A 8 11.97 4.17 -19.00
N ASN A 9 11.66 2.96 -19.45
CA ASN A 9 12.41 2.23 -20.47
C ASN A 9 13.90 1.99 -20.13
N SER A 10 14.21 1.72 -18.85
CA SER A 10 15.57 1.38 -18.46
C SER A 10 15.86 -0.11 -18.75
N GLN A 11 17.00 -0.40 -19.38
CA GLN A 11 17.43 -1.79 -19.61
C GLN A 11 17.76 -2.53 -18.31
N SER A 12 18.08 -1.80 -17.23
CA SER A 12 18.29 -2.36 -15.90
C SER A 12 16.99 -2.96 -15.34
N ILE A 13 15.87 -2.25 -15.44
CA ILE A 13 14.57 -2.74 -14.97
C ILE A 13 14.17 -4.00 -15.75
N ILE A 14 14.32 -4.01 -17.08
CA ILE A 14 13.99 -5.20 -17.87
C ILE A 14 14.81 -6.41 -17.42
N LYS A 15 16.11 -6.22 -17.13
CA LYS A 15 16.97 -7.30 -16.63
C LYS A 15 16.59 -7.76 -15.22
N GLU A 16 16.13 -6.84 -14.38
CA GLU A 16 15.67 -7.15 -13.02
C GLU A 16 14.37 -7.96 -13.07
N ILE A 17 13.39 -7.52 -13.86
CA ILE A 17 12.14 -8.25 -14.10
C ILE A 17 12.44 -9.65 -14.64
N LYS A 18 13.40 -9.80 -15.57
CA LYS A 18 13.80 -11.11 -16.11
C LYS A 18 14.39 -12.05 -15.06
N ARG A 19 15.04 -11.53 -14.02
CA ARG A 19 15.74 -12.35 -13.02
C ARG A 19 14.86 -12.69 -11.83
N ASN A 20 14.09 -11.72 -11.36
CA ASN A 20 13.39 -11.79 -10.09
C ASN A 20 11.86 -11.68 -10.24
N GLY A 21 11.35 -11.46 -11.45
CA GLY A 21 9.97 -11.05 -11.66
C GLY A 21 9.77 -9.57 -11.29
N CYS A 22 8.51 -9.12 -11.31
CA CYS A 22 8.18 -7.79 -10.80
C CYS A 22 8.19 -7.78 -9.28
N ASP A 23 8.68 -6.69 -8.68
CA ASP A 23 8.50 -6.46 -7.24
C ASP A 23 7.01 -6.39 -6.90
N GLU A 24 6.60 -6.98 -5.78
CA GLU A 24 5.19 -7.09 -5.39
C GLU A 24 4.53 -5.72 -5.24
N ASP A 25 5.26 -4.74 -4.73
CA ASP A 25 4.80 -3.36 -4.58
C ASP A 25 4.70 -2.60 -5.92
N SER A 26 5.39 -3.09 -6.96
CA SER A 26 5.36 -2.53 -8.31
C SER A 26 4.21 -3.08 -9.16
N ILE A 27 3.47 -4.08 -8.68
CA ILE A 27 2.41 -4.73 -9.46
C ILE A 27 1.13 -3.92 -9.34
N VAL A 28 0.70 -3.36 -10.47
CA VAL A 28 -0.50 -2.54 -10.54
C VAL A 28 -1.73 -3.33 -10.95
N MET A 29 -1.55 -4.41 -11.71
CA MET A 29 -2.64 -5.31 -12.09
C MET A 29 -2.16 -6.74 -12.35
N ARG A 30 -2.88 -7.72 -11.79
CA ARG A 30 -2.77 -9.13 -12.17
C ARG A 30 -4.09 -9.58 -12.80
N GLN A 31 -3.99 -10.26 -13.93
CA GLN A 31 -5.11 -10.93 -14.57
C GLN A 31 -4.64 -12.32 -14.97
N VAL A 32 -5.42 -13.33 -14.60
CA VAL A 32 -5.21 -14.71 -15.02
C VAL A 32 -6.07 -14.93 -16.27
N VAL A 33 -5.43 -15.31 -17.36
CA VAL A 33 -6.11 -15.74 -18.58
C VAL A 33 -6.16 -17.26 -18.55
N GLY A 34 -7.35 -17.83 -18.78
CA GLY A 34 -7.53 -19.28 -18.83
C GLY A 34 -6.91 -19.92 -20.07
N ALA A 35 -7.20 -21.21 -20.28
CA ALA A 35 -6.68 -21.94 -21.44
C ALA A 35 -7.11 -21.28 -22.76
N LEU A 36 -6.11 -20.92 -23.57
CA LEU A 36 -6.29 -20.43 -24.92
C LEU A 36 -6.24 -21.64 -25.87
N LEU A 37 -7.23 -21.78 -26.74
CA LEU A 37 -7.22 -22.81 -27.76
C LEU A 37 -6.18 -22.43 -28.83
N ALA A 38 -5.21 -23.31 -29.05
CA ALA A 38 -4.25 -23.14 -30.14
C ALA A 38 -4.99 -23.10 -31.49
N PRO A 39 -4.59 -22.22 -32.43
CA PRO A 39 -5.16 -22.22 -33.76
C PRO A 39 -4.91 -23.59 -34.41
N SER A 40 -5.95 -24.16 -35.02
CA SER A 40 -5.78 -25.42 -35.77
C SER A 40 -4.92 -25.17 -37.00
N ALA A 41 -4.27 -26.19 -37.56
CA ALA A 41 -3.36 -26.06 -38.72
C ALA A 41 -4.01 -25.50 -40.01
N THR A 42 -5.33 -25.28 -39.99
CA THR A 42 -6.15 -24.70 -41.05
C THR A 42 -6.69 -23.30 -40.72
N GLU A 43 -6.46 -22.81 -39.50
CA GLU A 43 -6.93 -21.51 -39.04
C GLU A 43 -5.76 -20.52 -38.98
N ASP A 44 -6.04 -19.28 -39.35
CA ASP A 44 -5.07 -18.19 -39.21
C ASP A 44 -4.71 -17.95 -37.74
N ALA A 45 -3.54 -17.34 -37.51
CA ALA A 45 -3.10 -16.96 -36.18
C ALA A 45 -4.18 -16.12 -35.48
N LYS A 46 -4.72 -16.66 -34.38
CA LYS A 46 -5.78 -16.00 -33.64
C LYS A 46 -5.16 -14.95 -32.72
N GLU A 47 -5.31 -13.68 -33.08
CA GLU A 47 -4.96 -12.57 -32.21
C GLU A 47 -5.97 -12.50 -31.06
N ILE A 48 -5.46 -12.46 -29.82
CA ILE A 48 -6.28 -12.35 -28.62
C ILE A 48 -5.96 -11.01 -27.99
N GLU A 49 -6.98 -10.15 -27.92
CA GLU A 49 -6.87 -8.86 -27.25
C GLU A 49 -7.15 -9.03 -25.74
N ILE A 50 -6.24 -8.53 -24.91
CA ILE A 50 -6.38 -8.52 -23.45
C ILE A 50 -6.42 -7.08 -22.98
N TYR A 51 -7.47 -6.72 -22.24
CA TYR A 51 -7.65 -5.40 -21.68
C TYR A 51 -7.18 -5.38 -20.21
N LEU A 52 -6.08 -4.67 -19.95
CA LEU A 52 -5.59 -4.41 -18.59
C LEU A 52 -5.84 -2.95 -18.22
N LEU A 53 -6.44 -2.73 -17.07
CA LEU A 53 -6.68 -1.41 -16.51
C LEU A 53 -5.44 -0.93 -15.75
N TYR A 54 -4.94 0.26 -16.10
CA TYR A 54 -3.81 0.89 -15.44
C TYR A 54 -4.28 2.08 -14.60
N PRO A 55 -4.11 2.06 -13.26
CA PRO A 55 -4.36 3.23 -12.43
C PRO A 55 -3.25 4.26 -12.69
N VAL A 56 -3.60 5.39 -13.31
CA VAL A 56 -2.62 6.44 -13.60
C VAL A 56 -2.09 7.05 -12.30
N VAL A 57 -0.76 7.06 -12.20
CA VAL A 57 -0.02 7.66 -11.09
C VAL A 57 0.70 8.90 -11.59
N ALA A 58 0.83 9.89 -10.71
CA ALA A 58 1.56 11.11 -11.00
C ALA A 58 3.04 10.84 -11.34
N GLY A 59 3.58 11.62 -12.29
CA GLY A 59 4.98 11.53 -12.71
C GLY A 59 5.19 10.69 -13.97
N SER A 60 6.43 10.63 -14.43
CA SER A 60 6.84 9.78 -15.54
C SER A 60 7.12 8.39 -14.99
N LYS A 61 6.39 7.37 -15.45
CA LYS A 61 6.49 5.99 -14.96
C LYS A 61 6.70 5.03 -16.12
N GLY A 62 7.61 4.08 -15.96
CA GLY A 62 7.81 2.98 -16.89
C GLY A 62 6.80 1.87 -16.62
N VAL A 63 5.99 1.52 -17.62
CA VAL A 63 4.99 0.45 -17.52
C VAL A 63 5.46 -0.76 -18.33
N TYR A 64 5.39 -1.93 -17.71
CA TYR A 64 5.84 -3.19 -18.30
C TYR A 64 4.73 -4.24 -18.22
N VAL A 65 4.47 -4.89 -19.35
CA VAL A 65 3.60 -6.06 -19.43
C VAL A 65 4.49 -7.29 -19.33
N VAL A 66 4.16 -8.17 -18.39
CA VAL A 66 4.86 -9.44 -18.18
C VAL A 66 3.86 -10.57 -18.35
N VAL A 67 4.17 -11.50 -19.25
CA VAL A 67 3.41 -12.73 -19.49
C VAL A 67 4.16 -13.88 -18.81
N ASP A 68 3.42 -14.86 -18.30
CA ASP A 68 3.95 -16.01 -17.56
C ASP A 68 5.17 -15.71 -16.64
N PRO A 69 4.97 -14.89 -15.59
CA PRO A 69 6.07 -14.49 -14.71
C PRO A 69 6.66 -15.64 -13.89
N MET A 70 5.91 -16.73 -13.74
CA MET A 70 6.33 -17.91 -12.98
C MET A 70 6.93 -18.99 -13.88
N ASN A 71 6.96 -18.76 -15.20
CA ASN A 71 7.47 -19.68 -16.20
C ASN A 71 6.81 -21.08 -16.06
N GLU A 72 5.49 -21.11 -15.87
CA GLU A 72 4.72 -22.34 -15.70
C GLU A 72 4.37 -23.01 -17.04
N ILE A 73 4.39 -22.24 -18.14
CA ILE A 73 4.04 -22.68 -19.48
C ILE A 73 5.35 -22.90 -20.26
N VAL A 74 5.41 -23.97 -21.06
CA VAL A 74 6.56 -24.23 -21.94
C VAL A 74 6.32 -23.54 -23.27
N GLU A 75 7.12 -22.54 -23.59
CA GLU A 75 6.96 -21.72 -24.79
C GLU A 75 8.08 -21.95 -25.83
N GLY A 76 7.87 -21.44 -27.05
CA GLY A 76 8.90 -21.49 -28.10
C GLY A 76 10.10 -20.57 -27.79
N SER A 77 9.91 -19.57 -26.95
CA SER A 77 10.96 -18.67 -26.47
C SER A 77 10.52 -18.01 -25.17
N GLU A 78 11.34 -18.13 -24.12
CA GLU A 78 11.12 -17.46 -22.82
C GLU A 78 11.66 -16.02 -22.78
N ASN A 79 12.29 -15.57 -23.86
CA ASN A 79 13.04 -14.31 -23.87
C ASN A 79 12.19 -13.08 -24.22
N ASN A 80 10.95 -13.29 -24.67
CA ASN A 80 10.03 -12.29 -25.22
C ASN A 80 8.75 -12.14 -24.40
N ASN A 81 8.74 -12.59 -23.15
CA ASN A 81 7.55 -12.52 -22.28
C ASN A 81 7.38 -11.14 -21.61
N ILE A 82 8.29 -10.19 -21.87
CA ILE A 82 8.29 -8.86 -21.26
C ILE A 82 8.28 -7.80 -22.36
N MET A 83 7.33 -6.88 -22.27
CA MET A 83 7.18 -5.75 -23.18
C MET A 83 7.02 -4.45 -22.41
N ALA A 84 7.80 -3.43 -22.76
CA ALA A 84 7.62 -2.08 -22.25
C ALA A 84 6.51 -1.37 -23.04
N VAL A 85 5.59 -0.71 -22.34
CA VAL A 85 4.59 0.15 -22.97
C VAL A 85 5.30 1.44 -23.39
N SER A 86 5.40 1.67 -24.70
CA SER A 86 6.22 2.73 -25.28
C SER A 86 5.64 4.14 -25.15
N GLU A 87 4.34 4.25 -24.87
CA GLU A 87 3.69 5.54 -24.64
C GLU A 87 3.79 5.87 -23.15
N PRO A 88 4.53 6.92 -22.75
CA PRO A 88 4.58 7.33 -21.37
C PRO A 88 3.19 7.83 -20.96
N LEU A 89 2.54 7.07 -20.07
CA LEU A 89 1.24 7.44 -19.50
C LEU A 89 1.48 8.54 -18.46
N GLU A 90 1.73 9.75 -18.96
CA GLU A 90 2.03 10.93 -18.14
C GLU A 90 0.75 11.70 -17.80
N SER A 91 0.68 12.16 -16.54
CA SER A 91 -0.34 13.15 -16.17
C SER A 91 0.01 14.53 -16.74
N PRO A 92 -0.96 15.29 -17.28
CA PRO A 92 -0.75 16.67 -17.75
C PRO A 92 -0.19 17.64 -16.70
N SER A 93 -0.28 17.31 -15.40
CA SER A 93 0.22 18.16 -14.31
C SER A 93 0.95 17.35 -13.22
N PRO A 94 2.21 16.92 -13.47
CA PRO A 94 2.95 16.04 -12.57
C PRO A 94 3.15 16.60 -11.15
N PHE A 95 3.32 17.92 -11.03
CA PHE A 95 3.64 18.56 -9.74
C PHE A 95 2.45 18.58 -8.76
N LEU A 96 1.23 18.84 -9.25
CA LEU A 96 0.03 18.90 -8.40
C LEU A 96 -0.40 17.51 -7.92
N ASP A 97 -0.24 16.49 -8.78
CA ASP A 97 -0.70 15.14 -8.47
C ASP A 97 0.20 14.40 -7.47
N VAL A 98 1.52 14.67 -7.49
CA VAL A 98 2.46 14.13 -6.49
C VAL A 98 2.17 14.68 -5.09
N ALA A 99 1.77 15.95 -4.98
CA ALA A 99 1.41 16.57 -3.70
C ALA A 99 0.18 15.89 -3.07
N GLY A 100 -0.83 15.53 -3.87
CA GLY A 100 -2.01 14.82 -3.39
C GLY A 100 -1.71 13.40 -2.89
N GLN A 101 -0.84 12.66 -3.58
CA GLN A 101 -0.49 11.29 -3.18
C GLN A 101 0.31 11.21 -1.87
N ILE A 102 1.22 12.15 -1.64
CA ILE A 102 2.03 12.18 -0.40
C ILE A 102 1.14 12.46 0.82
N VAL A 103 0.15 13.34 0.67
CA VAL A 103 -0.84 13.63 1.72
C VAL A 103 -1.66 12.37 2.03
N GLY A 104 -2.11 11.63 1.01
CA GLY A 104 -2.91 10.41 1.21
C GLY A 104 -2.16 9.28 1.94
N LYS A 105 -0.94 8.94 1.52
CA LYS A 105 -0.16 7.83 2.13
C LYS A 105 0.29 8.14 3.56
N THR A 106 0.60 9.40 3.87
CA THR A 106 1.13 9.79 5.19
C THR A 106 0.02 10.12 6.20
N ALA A 107 -1.17 10.54 5.72
CA ALA A 107 -2.26 10.94 6.61
C ALA A 107 -2.76 9.80 7.50
N LEU A 108 -2.90 8.58 6.96
CA LEU A 108 -3.52 7.48 7.70
C LEU A 108 -2.76 7.08 8.98
N PRO A 109 -1.45 6.75 8.94
CA PRO A 109 -0.71 6.42 10.17
C PRO A 109 -0.61 7.61 11.13
N PHE A 110 -0.51 8.83 10.61
CA PHE A 110 -0.39 10.04 11.44
C PHE A 110 -1.69 10.35 12.19
N VAL A 111 -2.85 10.25 11.53
CA VAL A 111 -4.16 10.42 12.15
C VAL A 111 -4.40 9.38 13.23
N VAL A 112 -4.01 8.12 12.98
CA VAL A 112 -4.09 7.05 13.98
C VAL A 112 -3.26 7.41 15.22
N ILE A 113 -2.02 7.85 15.04
CA ILE A 113 -1.16 8.27 16.17
C ILE A 113 -1.79 9.45 16.93
N LEU A 114 -2.27 10.49 16.25
CA LEU A 114 -2.90 11.64 16.91
C LEU A 114 -4.16 11.26 17.70
N LEU A 115 -5.00 10.40 17.14
CA LEU A 115 -6.19 9.91 17.82
C LEU A 115 -5.83 9.10 19.06
N THR A 116 -4.81 8.23 18.98
CA THR A 116 -4.36 7.45 20.15
C THR A 116 -3.79 8.35 21.25
N MET A 117 -2.97 9.35 20.91
CA MET A 117 -2.47 10.33 21.86
C MET A 117 -3.61 11.14 22.50
N SER A 118 -4.62 11.52 21.72
CA SER A 118 -5.80 12.22 22.23
C SER A 118 -6.59 11.37 23.23
N LEU A 119 -6.81 10.08 22.91
CA LEU A 119 -7.52 9.14 23.79
C LEU A 119 -6.76 8.93 25.11
N LEU A 120 -5.44 8.72 25.03
CA LEU A 120 -4.58 8.59 26.20
C LEU A 120 -4.59 9.85 27.07
N GLY A 121 -4.60 11.03 26.44
CA GLY A 121 -4.76 12.31 27.14
C GLY A 121 -6.04 12.38 27.95
N VAL A 122 -7.19 12.03 27.35
CA VAL A 122 -8.48 11.99 28.05
C VAL A 122 -8.46 11.02 29.23
N VAL A 123 -7.96 9.79 29.02
CA VAL A 123 -7.84 8.78 30.08
C VAL A 123 -6.97 9.29 31.24
N TYR A 124 -5.85 9.96 30.93
CA TYR A 124 -4.95 10.54 31.93
C TYR A 124 -5.63 11.64 32.75
N PHE A 125 -6.28 12.61 32.09
CA PHE A 125 -6.95 13.71 32.79
C PHE A 125 -8.11 13.23 33.65
N VAL A 126 -8.96 12.33 33.14
CA VAL A 126 -10.06 11.74 33.91
C VAL A 126 -9.53 10.90 35.08
N GLY A 127 -8.49 10.09 34.84
CA GLY A 127 -7.82 9.30 35.87
C GLY A 127 -7.23 10.16 36.98
N LYS A 128 -6.58 11.29 36.63
CA LYS A 128 -6.05 12.25 37.60
C LYS A 128 -7.17 12.90 38.42
N ALA A 129 -8.22 13.40 37.78
CA ALA A 129 -9.34 14.04 38.46
C ALA A 129 -10.04 13.11 39.47
N ARG A 130 -10.29 11.85 39.09
CA ARG A 130 -10.88 10.84 39.98
C ARG A 130 -9.96 10.51 41.16
N ARG A 131 -8.64 10.44 40.94
CA ARG A 131 -7.66 10.17 42.01
C ARG A 131 -7.58 11.32 43.01
N GLU A 132 -7.67 12.57 42.56
CA GLU A 132 -7.70 13.73 43.45
C GLU A 132 -8.97 13.78 44.30
N GLU A 133 -10.12 13.47 43.71
CA GLU A 133 -11.41 13.39 44.42
C GLU A 133 -11.37 12.33 45.54
N VAL A 134 -10.80 11.15 45.27
CA VAL A 134 -10.64 10.08 46.26
C VAL A 134 -9.66 10.49 47.36
N LYS A 135 -8.51 11.09 47.01
CA LYS A 135 -7.52 11.56 48.00
C LYS A 135 -8.12 12.61 48.94
N LYS A 136 -8.95 13.52 48.44
CA LYS A 136 -9.62 14.53 49.25
C LYS A 136 -10.58 13.89 50.26
N ARG A 137 -11.40 12.92 49.83
CA ARG A 137 -12.29 12.17 50.73
C ARG A 137 -11.52 11.37 51.79
N ILE A 138 -10.41 10.74 51.41
CA ILE A 138 -9.55 10.04 52.39
C ILE A 138 -8.99 11.03 53.41
N ALA A 139 -8.50 12.20 52.99
CA ALA A 139 -7.99 13.21 53.91
C ALA A 139 -9.06 13.78 54.85
N GLU A 140 -10.29 13.98 54.36
CA GLU A 140 -11.43 14.39 55.19
C GLU A 140 -11.86 13.31 56.21
N GLN A 141 -11.71 12.02 55.87
CA GLN A 141 -12.03 10.92 56.78
C GLN A 141 -10.88 10.59 57.74
N SER A 142 -9.63 10.84 57.38
CA SER A 142 -8.46 10.62 58.24
C SER A 142 -8.41 11.55 59.46
N SER A 143 -9.02 12.74 59.40
CA SER A 143 -9.12 13.63 60.57
C SER A 143 -10.14 13.16 61.61
N LEU A 144 -11.14 12.36 61.21
CA LEU A 144 -12.10 11.71 62.12
C LEU A 144 -11.51 10.46 62.78
N ILE A 145 -10.65 9.72 62.07
CA ILE A 145 -9.93 8.57 62.63
C ILE A 145 -8.89 8.98 63.68
N SER A 146 -8.19 10.12 63.51
CA SER A 146 -7.21 10.56 64.53
C SER A 146 -7.87 11.05 65.83
N VAL A 147 -9.17 11.38 65.81
CA VAL A 147 -9.93 11.73 67.01
C VAL A 147 -10.40 10.46 67.73
N LEU A 148 -10.80 9.43 66.99
CA LEU A 148 -11.21 8.13 67.55
C LEU A 148 -10.01 7.30 68.06
N ASP A 149 -8.79 7.53 67.57
CA ASP A 149 -7.54 6.89 68.04
C ASP A 149 -6.92 7.62 69.25
N SER A 150 -7.55 8.72 69.72
CA SER A 150 -7.10 9.50 70.89
C SER A 150 -7.93 9.24 72.15
N GLU A 151 -8.88 8.29 72.10
CA GLU A 151 -9.75 7.88 73.21
C GLU A 151 -9.44 6.46 73.75
N ASP A 152 -8.17 6.04 73.74
CA ASP A 152 -7.65 4.88 74.51
C ASP A 152 -6.44 5.27 75.39
#